data_AF-A0A0B1SII9-F1
#
_entry.id   AF-A0A0B1SII9-F1
#
_cell.length_a   1.000
_cell.length_b   1.000
_cell.length_c   1.000
_cell.angle_alpha   90.00
_cell.angle_beta   90.00
_cell.angle_gamma   90.00
#
_symmetry.space_group_name_H-M   'P 1'
#
loop_
_entity.id
_entity.type
_entity.pdbx_description
1 polymer ?
#
loop_
_entity_poly.entity_id
_entity_poly.type
_entity_poly.pdbx_seq_one_letter_code
_entity_poly.pdbx_strand_id
1 'polypeptide(L)'
;TGVCDNLQKYRLPHPQAVFDMDFFRENPVPFFDLCKELFANHLKPTPCHYFMKLLHNKGILRRWYTQNIDLLEYLTGIPEDKI
;
A
#
# COMPACT_ATOMS: atom_id res chain seq x y z
N THR A 1 4.08 5.10 14.65
CA THR A 1 2.72 4.55 14.73
C THR A 1 2.44 3.80 13.45
N GLY A 2 2.16 2.52 13.54
CA GLY A 2 1.80 1.66 12.41
C GLY A 2 0.30 1.64 12.18
N VAL A 3 -0.13 1.27 10.97
CA VAL A 3 -1.56 1.16 10.59
C VAL A 3 -2.34 0.25 11.55
N CYS A 4 -1.69 -0.78 12.09
CA CYS A 4 -2.30 -1.72 13.02
C CYS A 4 -2.59 -1.13 14.42
N ASP A 5 -1.94 -0.04 14.80
CA ASP A 5 -2.07 0.55 16.15
C ASP A 5 -3.43 1.24 16.34
N ASN A 6 -4.04 1.70 15.25
CA ASN A 6 -5.29 2.48 15.27
C ASN A 6 -6.57 1.61 15.11
N LEU A 7 -6.42 0.28 15.06
CA LEU A 7 -7.53 -0.66 14.81
C LEU A 7 -8.33 -1.03 16.07
N GLN A 8 -7.94 -0.52 17.24
CA GLN A 8 -8.56 -0.87 18.52
C GLN A 8 -10.08 -0.58 18.56
N LYS A 9 -10.56 0.39 17.76
CA LYS A 9 -11.99 0.72 17.62
C LYS A 9 -12.86 -0.41 17.03
N TYR A 10 -12.28 -1.35 16.28
CA TYR A 10 -13.02 -2.39 15.57
C TYR A 10 -13.19 -3.69 16.38
N ARG A 11 -12.66 -3.75 17.62
CA ARG A 11 -12.71 -4.96 18.50
C ARG A 11 -12.32 -6.24 17.75
N LEU A 12 -11.26 -6.16 16.95
CA LEU A 12 -10.75 -7.29 16.18
C LEU A 12 -10.19 -8.37 17.12
N PRO A 13 -10.27 -9.66 16.74
CA PRO A 13 -9.64 -10.74 17.52
C PRO A 13 -8.11 -10.58 17.59
N HIS A 14 -7.51 -10.00 16.55
CA HIS A 14 -6.14 -9.50 16.50
C HIS A 14 -6.01 -8.42 15.42
N PRO A 15 -4.99 -7.53 15.45
CA PRO A 15 -4.89 -6.40 14.53
C PRO A 15 -4.87 -6.80 13.04
N GLN A 16 -4.29 -7.95 12.71
CA GLN A 16 -4.18 -8.44 11.34
C GLN A 16 -5.50 -8.96 10.75
N ALA A 17 -6.54 -9.19 11.57
CA ALA A 17 -7.80 -9.79 11.12
C ALA A 17 -8.51 -8.92 10.09
N VAL A 18 -8.28 -7.60 10.09
CA VAL A 18 -8.84 -6.68 9.09
C VAL A 18 -8.36 -6.98 7.67
N PHE A 19 -7.22 -7.67 7.52
CA PHE A 19 -6.65 -8.08 6.23
C PHE A 19 -6.85 -9.58 5.96
N ASP A 20 -7.57 -10.30 6.82
CA ASP A 20 -7.92 -11.70 6.61
C ASP A 20 -9.13 -11.82 5.67
N MET A 21 -9.03 -12.71 4.68
CA MET A 21 -10.05 -12.88 3.66
C MET A 21 -11.34 -13.52 4.21
N ASP A 22 -11.24 -14.44 5.15
CA ASP A 22 -12.42 -15.07 5.75
C ASP A 22 -13.12 -14.08 6.70
N PHE A 23 -12.34 -13.32 7.48
CA PHE A 23 -12.89 -12.22 8.28
C PHE A 23 -13.60 -11.17 7.40
N PHE A 24 -13.01 -10.78 6.27
CA PHE A 24 -13.62 -9.81 5.37
C PHE A 24 -14.94 -10.31 4.78
N ARG A 25 -15.05 -11.61 4.46
CA ARG A 25 -16.29 -12.22 3.97
C ARG A 25 -17.40 -12.18 5.03
N GLU A 26 -17.06 -12.37 6.29
CA GLU A 26 -18.00 -12.32 7.41
C GLU A 26 -18.39 -10.88 7.79
N ASN A 27 -17.41 -9.98 7.87
CA ASN A 27 -17.60 -8.59 8.25
C ASN A 27 -16.61 -7.66 7.51
N PRO A 28 -17.01 -7.09 6.36
CA PRO A 28 -16.13 -6.23 5.57
C PRO A 28 -16.03 -4.78 6.09
N VAL A 29 -16.88 -4.37 7.05
CA VAL A 29 -16.96 -2.98 7.51
C VAL A 29 -15.62 -2.44 8.05
N PRO A 30 -14.87 -3.16 8.91
CA PRO A 30 -13.57 -2.69 9.41
C PRO A 30 -12.56 -2.41 8.30
N PHE A 31 -12.53 -3.25 7.27
CA PHE A 31 -11.63 -3.06 6.12
C PHE A 31 -11.99 -1.81 5.34
N PHE A 32 -13.27 -1.63 4.98
CA PHE A 32 -13.68 -0.47 4.19
C PHE A 32 -13.50 0.85 4.93
N ASP A 33 -13.75 0.89 6.25
CA ASP A 33 -13.50 2.09 7.02
C ASP A 33 -12.00 2.40 7.14
N LEU A 34 -11.16 1.37 7.29
CA LEU A 34 -9.71 1.54 7.24
C LEU A 34 -9.25 2.07 5.87
N CYS A 35 -9.78 1.55 4.76
CA CYS A 35 -9.46 2.03 3.42
C CYS A 35 -9.79 3.52 3.26
N LYS A 36 -10.94 3.98 3.76
CA LYS A 36 -11.28 5.41 3.72
C LYS A 36 -10.22 6.26 4.41
N GLU A 37 -9.69 5.81 5.55
CA GLU A 37 -8.64 6.53 6.27
C GLU A 37 -7.29 6.48 5.54
N LEU A 38 -6.90 5.31 5.02
CA LEU A 38 -5.64 5.11 4.31
C LEU A 38 -5.56 5.90 3.01
N PHE A 39 -6.65 5.95 2.25
CA PHE A 39 -6.70 6.58 0.93
C PHE A 39 -7.27 8.01 0.93
N ALA A 40 -7.59 8.59 2.10
CA ALA A 40 -8.08 9.97 2.21
C ALA A 40 -7.04 11.03 1.80
N ASN A 41 -5.75 10.68 1.79
CA ASN A 41 -4.67 11.62 1.55
C ASN A 41 -3.99 11.38 0.20
N HIS A 42 -3.75 12.46 -0.54
CA HIS A 42 -2.90 12.43 -1.74
C HIS A 42 -1.43 12.28 -1.34
N LEU A 43 -0.95 11.03 -1.31
CA LEU A 43 0.45 10.71 -1.08
C LEU A 43 1.31 11.09 -2.30
N LYS A 44 2.58 11.44 -2.05
CA LYS A 44 3.57 11.73 -3.10
C LYS A 44 4.69 10.69 -3.05
N PRO A 45 5.27 10.30 -4.21
CA PRO A 45 6.43 9.42 -4.23
C PRO A 45 7.58 10.00 -3.43
N THR A 46 8.23 9.15 -2.64
CA THR A 46 9.39 9.52 -1.82
C THR A 46 10.68 9.51 -2.66
N PRO A 47 11.81 10.04 -2.14
CA PRO A 47 13.10 9.93 -2.83
C PRO A 47 13.51 8.49 -3.19
N CYS A 48 13.08 7.48 -2.41
CA CYS A 48 13.31 6.07 -2.73
C CYS A 48 12.62 5.65 -4.03
N HIS A 49 11.39 6.13 -4.27
CA HIS A 49 10.66 5.87 -5.50
C HIS A 49 11.37 6.50 -6.71
N TYR A 50 11.88 7.73 -6.56
CA TYR A 50 12.66 8.39 -7.60
C TYR A 50 14.03 7.75 -7.83
N PHE A 51 14.62 7.12 -6.82
CA PHE A 51 15.82 6.31 -6.99
C PHE A 51 15.55 5.10 -7.89
N MET A 52 14.41 4.42 -7.74
CA MET A 52 14.00 3.35 -8.66
C MET A 52 13.81 3.88 -10.09
N LYS A 53 13.25 5.08 -10.26
CA LYS A 53 13.16 5.75 -11.56
C LYS A 53 14.54 6.05 -12.15
N LEU A 54 15.51 6.44 -11.33
CA LEU A 54 16.89 6.64 -11.76
C LEU A 54 17.54 5.34 -12.25
N LEU A 55 17.34 4.22 -11.55
CA LEU A 55 17.81 2.90 -11.99
C LEU A 55 17.18 2.49 -13.33
N HIS A 56 15.90 2.79 -13.53
CA HIS A 56 15.22 2.60 -14.81
C HIS A 56 15.84 3.45 -15.92
N ASN A 57 16.01 4.75 -15.69
CA ASN A 57 16.59 5.67 -16.68
C ASN A 57 18.03 5.29 -17.07
N LYS A 58 18.77 4.61 -16.19
CA LYS A 58 20.12 4.10 -16.45
C LYS A 58 20.14 2.73 -17.13
N GLY A 59 18.98 2.13 -17.43
CA GLY A 59 18.89 0.79 -18.02
C GLY A 59 19.23 -0.35 -17.07
N ILE A 60 19.29 -0.10 -15.76
CA ILE A 60 19.69 -1.08 -14.74
C ILE A 60 18.48 -1.83 -14.19
N LEU A 61 17.31 -1.16 -14.10
CA LEU A 61 16.12 -1.75 -13.51
C LEU A 61 15.53 -2.87 -14.40
N ARG A 62 15.55 -4.10 -13.88
CA ARG A 62 14.89 -5.24 -14.53
C ARG A 62 13.38 -5.27 -14.28
N ARG A 63 12.98 -5.18 -13.00
CA ARG A 63 11.60 -5.23 -12.48
C ARG A 63 11.58 -4.66 -11.05
N TRP A 64 10.48 -4.05 -10.62
CA TRP A 64 10.27 -3.55 -9.26
C TRP A 64 9.08 -4.24 -8.59
N TYR A 65 9.37 -5.34 -7.89
CA TYR A 65 8.37 -6.00 -7.04
C TYR A 65 8.12 -5.18 -5.78
N THR A 66 6.85 -4.88 -5.51
CA THR A 66 6.40 -4.14 -4.32
C THR A 66 5.33 -4.92 -3.57
N GLN A 67 5.35 -4.82 -2.25
CA GLN A 67 4.27 -5.28 -1.37
C GLN A 67 3.32 -4.13 -1.00
N ASN A 68 3.67 -2.90 -1.37
CA ASN A 68 2.90 -1.72 -1.05
C ASN A 68 1.63 -1.68 -1.91
N ILE A 69 0.59 -1.07 -1.35
CA ILE A 69 -0.72 -0.90 -2.00
C ILE A 69 -1.06 0.57 -2.22
N ASP A 70 -0.09 1.47 -2.01
CA ASP A 70 -0.26 2.92 -2.11
C ASP A 70 -0.12 3.46 -3.55
N LEU A 71 0.29 2.60 -4.50
CA LEU A 71 0.43 2.88 -5.93
C LEU A 71 1.46 3.99 -6.26
N LEU A 72 2.33 4.36 -5.32
CA LEU A 72 3.28 5.45 -5.51
C LEU A 72 4.34 5.15 -6.58
N GLU A 73 4.59 3.87 -6.87
CA GLU A 73 5.48 3.42 -7.94
C GLU A 73 5.01 3.93 -9.31
N TYR A 74 3.71 3.88 -9.59
CA TYR A 74 3.12 4.32 -10.85
C TYR A 74 3.21 5.83 -11.07
N LEU A 75 3.21 6.61 -10.00
CA LEU A 75 3.34 8.07 -10.06
C LEU A 75 4.76 8.53 -10.43
N THR A 76 5.75 7.63 -10.44
CA THR A 76 7.12 7.96 -10.88
C THR A 76 7.31 7.99 -12.40
N GLY A 77 6.31 7.53 -13.15
CA GLY A 77 6.37 7.41 -14.61
C GLY A 77 7.30 6.28 -15.10
N ILE A 78 7.59 5.29 -14.26
CA ILE A 78 8.18 4.02 -14.71
C ILE A 78 7.11 3.26 -15.52
N PRO A 79 7.45 2.63 -16.66
CA PRO A 79 6.51 1.79 -17.41
C PRO A 79 5.93 0.65 -16.57
N GLU A 80 4.65 0.33 -16.77
CA GLU A 80 3.95 -0.73 -16.02
C GLU A 80 4.60 -2.11 -16.18
N ASP A 81 5.21 -2.41 -17.33
CA ASP A 81 5.96 -3.66 -17.54
C ASP A 81 7.27 -3.76 -16.74
N LYS A 82 7.63 -2.70 -15.99
CA LYS A 82 8.80 -2.66 -15.10
C LYS A 82 8.43 -2.70 -13.63
N ILE A 83 7.15 -2.54 -13.31
CA ILE A 83 6.61 -2.74 -11.97
C ILE A 83 6.20 -4.22 -11.88
#